data_AF-X1GU35-F1
#
_entry.id   AF-X1GU35-F1
#
_cell.length_a   1.000
_cell.length_b   1.000
_cell.length_c   1.000
_cell.angle_alpha   90.00
_cell.angle_beta   90.00
_cell.angle_gamma   90.00
#
_symmetry.space_group_name_H-M   'P 1'
#
loop_
_entity.id
_entity.type
_entity.pdbx_description
1 polymer ?
#
loop_
_entity_poly.entity_id
_entity_poly.type
_entity_poly.pdbx_seq_one_letter_code
_entity_poly.pdbx_strand_id
1 'polypeptide(L)'
;MGYDSFGLPAENAAIDEGVNPEEWTNLNIDIVRNQLKRIGLSYDWTREIHSHDPNYFKWDQWFFLKMFEKDLAYREDSYINWCPQCATVLANEQVQGGHCWRCNSEVEQKFLTQWFLKIRSYAEELLNGLNNVDWPEKVKVMQRNWIGRSEGSIIKFPIVGEERTIDIFTTRADTLYGVTFMVFAPEHPWVREWVKGTEYEKDFEIFYTDVMKQNKFERTDVEVDKKGMFIGKYAINPMTKEKVPIYIGNFIIYEYGAGA
;
A
#
# COMPACT_ATOMS: atom_id res chain seq x y z
N MET A 1 17.43 -12.00 -25.68
CA MET A 1 17.64 -12.47 -24.29
C MET A 1 18.18 -11.29 -23.51
N GLY A 2 17.87 -11.18 -22.23
CA GLY A 2 18.35 -10.10 -21.37
C GLY A 2 18.41 -10.56 -19.93
N TYR A 3 19.02 -9.73 -19.08
CA TYR A 3 19.30 -10.05 -17.70
C TYR A 3 18.73 -8.97 -16.79
N ASP A 4 17.75 -9.35 -16.00
CA ASP A 4 17.27 -8.53 -14.90
C ASP A 4 18.26 -8.64 -13.74
N SER A 5 19.07 -7.61 -13.59
CA SER A 5 20.39 -7.63 -12.97
C SER A 5 20.60 -6.48 -11.99
N PHE A 6 19.54 -5.70 -11.70
CA PHE A 6 19.54 -4.65 -10.70
C PHE A 6 18.58 -4.98 -9.56
N GLY A 7 18.78 -4.37 -8.40
CA GLY A 7 17.89 -4.48 -7.25
C GLY A 7 18.08 -5.74 -6.42
N LEU A 8 17.10 -5.98 -5.54
CA LEU A 8 17.19 -6.96 -4.44
C LEU A 8 17.65 -8.36 -4.84
N PRO A 9 17.22 -8.97 -5.97
CA PRO A 9 17.61 -10.34 -6.28
C PRO A 9 19.13 -10.50 -6.49
N ALA A 10 19.75 -9.59 -7.23
CA ALA A 10 21.17 -9.64 -7.55
C ALA A 10 22.02 -9.17 -6.38
N GLU A 11 21.63 -8.06 -5.74
CA GLU A 11 22.36 -7.46 -4.63
C GLU A 11 22.37 -8.36 -3.38
N ASN A 12 21.22 -8.90 -2.96
CA ASN A 12 21.18 -9.77 -1.78
C ASN A 12 22.03 -11.04 -1.99
N ALA A 13 21.99 -11.64 -3.18
CA ALA A 13 22.81 -12.81 -3.49
C ALA A 13 24.32 -12.49 -3.44
N ALA A 14 24.72 -11.31 -3.92
CA ALA A 14 26.11 -10.87 -3.83
C ALA A 14 26.54 -10.58 -2.38
N ILE A 15 25.66 -9.99 -1.56
CA ILE A 15 25.89 -9.74 -0.14
C ILE A 15 26.07 -11.05 0.63
N ASP A 16 25.22 -12.05 0.39
CA ASP A 16 25.28 -13.37 1.04
C ASP A 16 26.62 -14.08 0.76
N GLU A 17 27.17 -13.88 -0.44
CA GLU A 17 28.47 -14.43 -0.87
C GLU A 17 29.66 -13.53 -0.52
N GLY A 18 29.41 -12.32 -0.01
CA GLY A 18 30.45 -11.35 0.34
C GLY A 18 31.21 -10.79 -0.86
N VAL A 19 30.58 -10.72 -2.04
CA VAL A 19 31.18 -10.27 -3.30
C VAL A 19 30.56 -8.94 -3.76
N ASN A 20 31.30 -8.17 -4.55
CA ASN A 20 30.76 -6.98 -5.20
C ASN A 20 29.56 -7.36 -6.12
N PRO A 21 28.41 -6.66 -6.05
CA PRO A 21 27.24 -6.97 -6.87
C PRO A 21 27.48 -6.95 -8.37
N GLU A 22 28.32 -6.06 -8.89
CA GLU A 22 28.64 -5.98 -10.32
C GLU A 22 29.45 -7.19 -10.77
N GLU A 23 30.48 -7.58 -10.00
CA GLU A 23 31.30 -8.76 -10.30
C GLU A 23 30.47 -10.05 -10.22
N TRP A 24 29.69 -10.20 -9.15
CA TRP A 24 28.78 -11.34 -8.96
C TRP A 24 27.77 -11.46 -10.11
N THR A 25 27.17 -10.34 -10.50
CA THR A 25 26.17 -10.28 -11.56
C THR A 25 26.77 -10.66 -12.90
N ASN A 26 27.90 -10.05 -13.29
CA ASN A 26 28.55 -10.34 -14.56
C ASN A 26 29.02 -11.80 -14.67
N LEU A 27 29.55 -12.36 -13.58
CA LEU A 27 29.90 -13.78 -13.51
C LEU A 27 28.67 -14.68 -13.76
N ASN A 28 27.55 -14.39 -13.09
CA ASN A 28 26.32 -15.18 -13.25
C ASN A 28 25.71 -15.03 -14.65
N ILE A 29 25.77 -13.84 -15.24
CA ILE A 29 25.36 -13.59 -16.63
C ILE A 29 26.13 -14.52 -17.58
N ASP A 30 27.46 -14.61 -17.44
CA ASP A 30 28.30 -15.46 -18.28
C ASP A 30 28.00 -16.95 -18.09
N ILE A 31 27.79 -17.40 -16.85
CA ILE A 31 27.41 -18.78 -16.54
C ILE A 31 26.09 -19.12 -17.22
N VAL A 32 25.04 -18.30 -17.02
CA VAL A 32 23.71 -18.51 -17.62
C VAL A 32 23.79 -18.45 -19.13
N ARG A 33 24.51 -17.48 -19.71
CA ARG A 33 24.71 -17.35 -21.16
C ARG A 33 25.28 -18.64 -21.76
N ASN A 34 26.33 -19.18 -21.14
CA ASN A 34 26.99 -20.40 -21.60
C ASN A 34 26.09 -21.63 -21.45
N GLN A 35 25.32 -21.73 -20.36
CA GLN A 35 24.33 -22.80 -20.18
C GLN A 35 23.26 -22.76 -21.27
N LEU A 36 22.67 -21.59 -21.54
CA LEU A 36 21.65 -21.41 -22.60
C LEU A 36 22.19 -21.81 -23.98
N LYS A 37 23.43 -21.43 -24.30
CA LYS A 37 24.11 -21.84 -25.54
C LYS A 37 24.33 -23.36 -25.60
N ARG A 38 24.74 -23.99 -24.49
CA ARG A 38 24.98 -25.45 -24.42
C ARG A 38 23.72 -26.28 -24.63
N ILE A 39 22.57 -25.80 -24.17
CA ILE A 39 21.28 -26.47 -24.42
C ILE A 39 20.69 -26.15 -25.80
N GLY A 40 21.41 -25.39 -26.64
CA GLY A 40 21.04 -25.13 -28.03
C GLY A 40 20.03 -24.00 -28.24
N LEU A 41 19.76 -23.17 -27.22
CA LEU A 41 18.84 -22.04 -27.38
C LEU A 41 19.48 -20.93 -28.22
N SER A 42 18.88 -20.67 -29.37
CA SER A 42 19.37 -19.70 -30.36
C SER A 42 18.67 -18.35 -30.21
N TYR A 43 19.20 -17.52 -29.31
CA TYR A 43 18.78 -16.13 -29.18
C TYR A 43 19.59 -15.21 -30.10
N ASP A 44 18.98 -14.09 -30.51
CA ASP A 44 19.72 -12.96 -31.09
C ASP A 44 20.49 -12.24 -29.98
N TRP A 45 21.75 -12.64 -29.78
CA TRP A 45 22.64 -12.07 -28.77
C TRP A 45 23.09 -10.63 -29.11
N THR A 46 22.83 -10.13 -30.32
CA THR A 46 23.12 -8.73 -30.66
C THR A 46 22.14 -7.75 -29.99
N ARG A 47 21.02 -8.27 -29.46
CA ARG A 47 19.99 -7.52 -28.73
C ARG A 47 20.02 -7.81 -27.24
N GLU A 48 21.16 -8.26 -26.73
CA GLU A 48 21.33 -8.53 -25.32
C GLU A 48 21.30 -7.22 -24.50
N ILE A 49 20.59 -7.24 -23.38
CA ILE A 49 20.45 -6.09 -22.47
C ILE A 49 20.67 -6.52 -21.03
N HIS A 50 21.31 -5.67 -20.24
CA HIS A 50 21.53 -5.83 -18.81
C HIS A 50 20.93 -4.62 -18.09
N SER A 51 20.01 -4.84 -17.16
CA SER A 51 19.35 -3.70 -16.48
C SER A 51 20.29 -2.85 -15.60
N HIS A 52 21.47 -3.37 -15.23
CA HIS A 52 22.48 -2.61 -14.49
C HIS A 52 23.46 -1.79 -15.34
N ASP A 53 23.44 -1.93 -16.66
CA ASP A 53 24.31 -1.14 -17.54
C ASP A 53 23.85 0.34 -17.55
N PRO A 54 24.75 1.32 -17.38
CA PRO A 54 24.45 2.75 -17.54
C PRO A 54 23.79 3.11 -18.88
N ASN A 55 24.07 2.36 -19.95
CA ASN A 55 23.41 2.53 -21.25
C ASN A 55 21.96 2.06 -21.26
N TYR A 56 21.55 1.27 -20.27
CA TYR A 56 20.18 0.83 -20.05
C TYR A 56 19.47 1.75 -19.05
N PHE A 57 19.92 1.83 -17.78
CA PHE A 57 19.17 2.52 -16.72
C PHE A 57 19.07 4.05 -16.92
N LYS A 58 19.87 4.64 -17.81
CA LYS A 58 19.66 6.04 -18.25
C LYS A 58 18.26 6.26 -18.83
N TRP A 59 17.66 5.22 -19.42
CA TRP A 59 16.29 5.27 -19.93
C TRP A 59 15.27 5.18 -18.81
N ASP A 60 15.53 4.41 -17.74
CA ASP A 60 14.69 4.39 -16.54
C ASP A 60 14.66 5.78 -15.88
N GLN A 61 15.83 6.43 -15.78
CA GLN A 61 15.93 7.83 -15.34
C GLN A 61 15.13 8.76 -16.26
N TRP A 62 15.24 8.60 -17.58
CA TRP A 62 14.49 9.42 -18.54
C TRP A 62 12.97 9.21 -18.41
N PHE A 63 12.49 7.97 -18.30
CA PHE A 63 11.08 7.65 -18.08
C PHE A 63 10.57 8.23 -16.77
N PHE A 64 11.36 8.11 -15.69
CA PHE A 64 11.04 8.71 -14.41
C PHE A 64 10.88 10.24 -14.53
N LEU A 65 11.81 10.92 -15.21
CA LEU A 65 11.70 12.36 -15.46
C LEU A 65 10.44 12.70 -16.27
N LYS A 66 10.08 11.90 -17.28
CA LYS A 66 8.84 12.12 -18.06
C LYS A 66 7.58 11.89 -17.23
N MET A 67 7.60 10.91 -16.31
CA MET A 67 6.51 10.70 -15.36
C MET A 67 6.44 11.87 -14.37
N PHE A 68 7.57 12.36 -13.88
CA PHE A 68 7.66 13.51 -12.98
C PHE A 68 7.12 14.79 -13.64
N GLU A 69 7.54 15.09 -14.87
CA GLU A 69 7.04 16.21 -15.68
C GLU A 69 5.51 16.16 -15.90
N LYS A 70 4.94 14.94 -15.91
CA LYS A 70 3.50 14.68 -16.08
C LYS A 70 2.74 14.51 -14.77
N ASP A 71 3.37 14.80 -13.62
CA ASP A 71 2.77 14.63 -12.29
C ASP A 71 2.31 13.18 -12.01
N LEU A 72 3.01 12.20 -12.62
CA LEU A 72 2.81 10.77 -12.40
C LEU A 72 3.83 10.17 -11.41
N ALA A 73 4.94 10.85 -11.16
CA ALA A 73 5.90 10.51 -10.11
C ALA A 73 5.93 11.65 -9.08
N TYR A 74 5.83 11.32 -7.79
CA TYR A 74 5.72 12.32 -6.72
C TYR A 74 6.30 11.79 -5.40
N ARG A 75 6.53 12.69 -4.44
CA ARG A 75 6.95 12.34 -3.07
C ARG A 75 5.84 12.63 -2.07
N GLU A 76 5.69 11.74 -1.11
CA GLU A 76 4.70 11.85 -0.04
C GLU A 76 5.24 11.23 1.25
N ASP A 77 4.82 11.77 2.39
CA ASP A 77 5.04 11.18 3.71
C ASP A 77 3.93 10.17 3.98
N SER A 78 4.28 8.89 4.15
CA SER A 78 3.29 7.84 4.36
C SER A 78 3.84 6.71 5.22
N TYR A 79 2.94 5.85 5.70
CA TYR A 79 3.32 4.55 6.28
C TYR A 79 3.59 3.57 5.15
N ILE A 80 4.77 2.95 5.19
CA ILE A 80 5.28 2.12 4.10
C ILE A 80 5.76 0.80 4.69
N ASN A 81 5.56 -0.26 3.92
CA ASN A 81 6.11 -1.58 4.20
C ASN A 81 7.63 -1.50 4.27
N TRP A 82 8.21 -1.97 5.37
CA TRP A 82 9.65 -2.01 5.60
C TRP A 82 10.08 -3.45 5.85
N CYS A 83 11.08 -3.90 5.09
CA CYS A 83 11.73 -5.17 5.34
C CYS A 83 12.99 -4.96 6.19
N PRO A 84 13.05 -5.47 7.43
CA PRO A 84 14.22 -5.28 8.29
C PRO A 84 15.47 -5.98 7.74
N GLN A 85 15.32 -7.15 7.13
CA GLN A 85 16.44 -7.91 6.60
C GLN A 85 17.00 -7.32 5.30
N CYS A 86 16.13 -6.87 4.38
CA CYS A 86 16.58 -6.16 3.17
C CYS A 86 16.96 -4.70 3.44
N ALA A 87 16.69 -4.20 4.66
CA ALA A 87 16.93 -2.82 5.07
C ALA A 87 16.38 -1.78 4.07
N THR A 88 15.19 -2.04 3.52
CA THR A 88 14.57 -1.15 2.53
C THR A 88 13.05 -1.20 2.58
N VAL A 89 12.42 -0.23 1.93
CA VAL A 89 10.97 -0.20 1.72
C VAL A 89 10.54 -1.21 0.65
N LEU A 90 9.31 -1.70 0.76
CA LEU A 90 8.68 -2.59 -0.20
C LEU A 90 7.40 -1.97 -0.77
N ALA A 91 7.14 -2.21 -2.05
CA ALA A 91 5.82 -1.96 -2.62
C ALA A 91 4.78 -2.92 -2.01
N ASN A 92 3.48 -2.59 -2.10
CA ASN A 92 2.43 -3.48 -1.61
C ASN A 92 2.45 -4.84 -2.30
N GLU A 93 2.77 -4.85 -3.60
CA GLU A 93 2.90 -6.05 -4.44
C GLU A 93 4.07 -6.97 -4.01
N GLN A 94 5.02 -6.43 -3.25
CA GLN A 94 6.18 -7.15 -2.72
C GLN A 94 5.95 -7.73 -1.31
N VAL A 95 4.74 -7.56 -0.77
CA VAL A 95 4.31 -8.13 0.51
C VAL A 95 3.34 -9.27 0.25
N GLN A 96 3.69 -10.48 0.68
CA GLN A 96 2.88 -11.67 0.49
C GLN A 96 2.53 -12.27 1.84
N GLY A 97 1.24 -12.23 2.22
CA GLY A 97 0.78 -12.72 3.51
C GLY A 97 1.50 -12.05 4.70
N GLY A 98 1.79 -10.75 4.61
CA GLY A 98 2.53 -10.00 5.64
C GLY A 98 4.05 -10.17 5.62
N HIS A 99 4.60 -10.93 4.66
CA HIS A 99 6.04 -11.23 4.59
C HIS A 99 6.68 -10.67 3.31
N CYS A 100 7.99 -10.43 3.37
CA CYS A 100 8.78 -9.99 2.22
C CYS A 100 8.83 -11.10 1.14
N TRP A 101 8.48 -10.76 -0.10
CA TRP A 101 8.50 -11.70 -1.23
C TRP A 101 9.85 -12.39 -1.48
N ARG A 102 10.96 -11.78 -1.04
CA ARG A 102 12.32 -12.27 -1.31
C ARG A 102 12.94 -13.04 -0.16
N CYS A 103 12.94 -12.48 1.04
CA CYS A 103 13.61 -13.06 2.21
C CYS A 103 12.65 -13.66 3.24
N ASN A 104 11.34 -13.53 3.03
CA ASN A 104 10.29 -14.08 3.89
C ASN A 104 10.31 -13.57 5.34
N SER A 105 11.03 -12.48 5.64
CA SER A 105 10.93 -11.82 6.93
C SER A 105 9.58 -11.13 7.06
N GLU A 106 9.08 -11.03 8.30
CA GLU A 106 7.89 -10.23 8.61
C GLU A 106 8.11 -8.77 8.20
N VAL A 107 7.07 -8.15 7.64
CA VAL A 107 7.09 -6.77 7.16
C VAL A 107 6.56 -5.84 8.24
N GLU A 108 7.34 -4.80 8.53
CA GLU A 108 6.99 -3.74 9.47
C GLU A 108 6.38 -2.53 8.75
N GLN A 109 5.76 -1.62 9.49
CA GLN A 109 5.33 -0.31 8.97
C GLN A 109 6.24 0.80 9.49
N LYS A 110 6.75 1.64 8.59
CA LYS A 110 7.53 2.84 8.95
C LYS A 110 6.97 4.09 8.28
N PHE A 111 6.94 5.19 9.03
CA PHE A 111 6.55 6.50 8.50
C PHE A 111 7.76 7.19 7.86
N LEU A 112 7.76 7.31 6.53
CA LEU A 112 8.90 7.82 5.75
C LEU A 112 8.41 8.64 4.55
N THR A 113 9.21 9.61 4.13
CA THR A 113 9.04 10.25 2.82
C THR A 113 9.60 9.35 1.72
N GLN A 114 8.78 8.92 0.77
CA GLN A 114 9.23 8.09 -0.37
C GLN A 114 8.71 8.62 -1.70
N TRP A 115 9.24 8.04 -2.80
CA TRP A 115 8.75 8.26 -4.15
C TRP A 115 7.64 7.27 -4.49
N PHE A 116 6.61 7.76 -5.17
CA PHE A 116 5.45 6.99 -5.61
C PHE A 116 5.17 7.24 -7.09
N LEU A 117 4.61 6.23 -7.76
CA LEU A 117 4.05 6.37 -9.10
C LEU A 117 2.52 6.32 -9.02
N LYS A 118 1.83 7.25 -9.68
CA LYS A 118 0.36 7.38 -9.69
C LYS A 118 -0.32 6.31 -10.56
N ILE A 119 -0.04 5.03 -10.31
CA ILE A 119 -0.66 3.90 -11.03
C ILE A 119 -2.18 3.89 -10.89
N ARG A 120 -2.72 4.38 -9.76
CA ARG A 120 -4.16 4.51 -9.52
C ARG A 120 -4.87 5.39 -10.56
N SER A 121 -4.19 6.37 -11.15
CA SER A 121 -4.74 7.19 -12.25
C SER A 121 -5.07 6.37 -13.50
N TYR A 122 -4.48 5.18 -13.64
CA TYR A 122 -4.69 4.25 -14.74
C TYR A 122 -5.50 3.01 -14.32
N ALA A 123 -6.04 2.95 -13.10
CA ALA A 123 -6.71 1.75 -12.59
C ALA A 123 -7.88 1.28 -13.49
N GLU A 124 -8.68 2.22 -13.99
CA GLU A 124 -9.79 1.94 -14.89
C GLU A 124 -9.32 1.44 -16.26
N GLU A 125 -8.26 2.04 -16.82
CA GLU A 125 -7.68 1.62 -18.08
C GLU A 125 -7.05 0.22 -17.97
N LEU A 126 -6.30 -0.03 -16.89
CA LEU A 126 -5.71 -1.34 -16.59
C LEU A 126 -6.80 -2.41 -16.45
N LEU A 127 -7.88 -2.11 -15.73
CA LEU A 127 -8.98 -3.04 -15.53
C LEU A 127 -9.71 -3.36 -16.84
N ASN A 128 -10.05 -2.33 -17.62
CA ASN A 128 -10.73 -2.50 -18.91
C ASN A 128 -9.82 -3.17 -19.95
N GLY A 129 -8.52 -2.89 -19.91
CA GLY A 129 -7.51 -3.47 -20.79
C GLY A 129 -7.42 -5.00 -20.69
N LEU A 130 -7.77 -5.59 -19.54
CA LEU A 130 -7.81 -7.05 -19.35
C LEU A 130 -8.78 -7.77 -20.30
N ASN A 131 -9.79 -7.06 -20.82
CA ASN A 131 -10.74 -7.60 -21.79
C ASN A 131 -10.14 -7.70 -23.20
N ASN A 132 -9.07 -6.97 -23.48
CA ASN A 132 -8.48 -6.84 -24.82
C ASN A 132 -7.18 -7.65 -25.00
N VAL A 133 -6.72 -8.36 -23.96
CA VAL A 133 -5.48 -9.16 -24.00
C VAL A 133 -5.80 -10.65 -24.01
N ASP A 134 -5.05 -11.44 -24.79
CA ASP A 134 -5.15 -12.90 -24.81
C ASP A 134 -4.25 -13.52 -23.73
N TRP A 135 -4.65 -13.35 -22.47
CA TRP A 135 -3.92 -13.85 -21.30
C TRP A 135 -4.69 -14.95 -20.57
N PRO A 136 -4.01 -15.84 -19.82
CA PRO A 136 -4.66 -16.84 -18.99
C PRO A 136 -5.67 -16.20 -18.02
N GLU A 137 -6.87 -16.77 -17.94
CA GLU A 137 -7.95 -16.19 -17.12
C GLU A 137 -7.55 -16.06 -15.64
N LYS A 138 -6.75 -17.01 -15.13
CA LYS A 138 -6.19 -16.93 -13.77
C LYS A 138 -5.44 -15.62 -13.53
N VAL A 139 -4.60 -15.18 -14.48
CA VAL A 139 -3.83 -13.93 -14.36
C VAL A 139 -4.76 -12.72 -14.40
N LYS A 140 -5.75 -12.74 -15.30
CA LYS A 140 -6.76 -11.66 -15.37
C LYS A 140 -7.53 -11.53 -14.06
N VAL A 141 -8.01 -12.64 -13.50
CA VAL A 141 -8.73 -12.66 -12.21
C VAL A 141 -7.85 -12.13 -11.08
N MET A 142 -6.57 -12.53 -11.01
CA MET A 142 -5.63 -12.01 -10.01
C MET A 142 -5.48 -10.48 -10.12
N GLN A 143 -5.34 -9.94 -11.33
CA GLN A 143 -5.24 -8.48 -11.52
C GLN A 143 -6.56 -7.75 -11.22
N ARG A 144 -7.72 -8.29 -11.63
CA ARG A 144 -9.03 -7.71 -11.28
C ARG A 144 -9.21 -7.60 -9.76
N ASN A 145 -8.85 -8.66 -9.05
CA ASN A 145 -8.93 -8.70 -7.59
C ASN A 145 -7.92 -7.75 -6.93
N TRP A 146 -6.71 -7.63 -7.49
CA TRP A 146 -5.70 -6.71 -6.99
C TRP A 146 -6.08 -5.23 -7.19
N ILE A 147 -6.64 -4.89 -8.37
CA ILE A 147 -7.14 -3.54 -8.65
C ILE A 147 -8.35 -3.23 -7.76
N GLY A 148 -9.25 -4.20 -7.56
CA GLY A 148 -10.29 -4.13 -6.54
C GLY A 148 -11.31 -2.99 -6.75
N ARG A 149 -11.73 -2.73 -8.00
CA ARG A 149 -12.74 -1.70 -8.28
C ARG A 149 -14.03 -2.00 -7.51
N SER A 150 -14.48 -1.01 -6.75
CA SER A 150 -15.78 -1.01 -6.11
C SER A 150 -16.54 0.24 -6.53
N GLU A 151 -17.82 0.06 -6.86
CA GLU A 151 -18.74 1.17 -7.11
C GLU A 151 -19.61 1.36 -5.88
N GLY A 152 -19.72 2.61 -5.44
CA GLY A 152 -20.42 2.95 -4.22
C GLY A 152 -20.80 4.41 -4.19
N SER A 153 -21.33 4.83 -3.05
CA SER A 153 -21.70 6.22 -2.79
C SER A 153 -20.81 6.80 -1.72
N ILE A 154 -20.39 8.05 -1.90
CA ILE A 154 -19.84 8.87 -0.83
C ILE A 154 -21.02 9.53 -0.13
N ILE A 155 -21.21 9.21 1.14
CA ILE A 155 -22.26 9.76 1.99
C ILE A 155 -21.63 10.71 3.00
N LYS A 156 -22.14 11.93 3.06
CA LYS A 156 -21.66 12.97 3.97
C LYS A 156 -22.46 12.98 5.26
N PHE A 157 -21.79 12.76 6.39
CA PHE A 157 -22.37 12.86 7.72
C PHE A 157 -21.91 14.17 8.39
N PRO A 158 -22.80 15.16 8.59
CA PRO A 158 -22.45 16.38 9.31
C PRO A 158 -22.05 16.09 10.75
N ILE A 159 -21.01 16.76 11.24
CA ILE A 159 -20.59 16.65 12.64
C ILE A 159 -21.41 17.64 13.48
N VAL A 160 -21.92 17.19 14.63
CA VAL A 160 -22.71 18.06 15.52
C VAL A 160 -21.82 19.18 16.06
N GLY A 161 -22.19 20.42 15.76
CA GLY A 161 -21.49 21.62 16.26
C GLY A 161 -20.32 22.07 15.40
N GLU A 162 -20.14 21.52 14.19
CA GLU A 162 -19.06 21.87 13.27
C GLU A 162 -19.57 22.00 11.83
N GLU A 163 -18.85 22.73 10.99
CA GLU A 163 -19.15 22.81 9.54
C GLU A 163 -18.60 21.60 8.77
N ARG A 164 -17.71 20.82 9.39
CA ARG A 164 -17.07 19.64 8.79
C ARG A 164 -18.09 18.51 8.59
N THR A 165 -17.90 17.74 7.53
CA THR A 165 -18.61 16.47 7.28
C THR A 165 -17.62 15.32 7.28
N ILE A 166 -18.12 14.14 7.67
CA ILE A 166 -17.42 12.87 7.52
C ILE A 166 -17.91 12.25 6.22
N ASP A 167 -17.00 12.09 5.27
CA ASP A 167 -17.31 11.56 3.94
C ASP A 167 -17.02 10.06 3.94
N ILE A 168 -18.05 9.22 4.07
CA ILE A 168 -17.91 7.75 4.09
C ILE A 168 -18.22 7.17 2.71
N PHE A 169 -17.31 6.34 2.20
CA PHE A 169 -17.57 5.49 1.05
C PHE A 169 -18.30 4.21 1.48
N THR A 170 -19.40 3.87 0.80
CA THR A 170 -20.10 2.61 1.00
C THR A 170 -20.60 2.03 -0.32
N THR A 171 -20.46 0.72 -0.50
CA THR A 171 -21.12 -0.04 -1.57
C THR A 171 -22.57 -0.43 -1.22
N ARG A 172 -22.98 -0.16 0.03
CA ARG A 172 -24.29 -0.52 0.61
C ARG A 172 -25.02 0.72 1.11
N ALA A 173 -25.32 1.65 0.20
CA ALA A 173 -26.10 2.85 0.54
C ALA A 173 -27.51 2.53 1.05
N ASP A 174 -28.03 1.34 0.73
CA ASP A 174 -29.30 0.80 1.24
C ASP A 174 -29.32 0.62 2.77
N THR A 175 -28.17 0.41 3.40
CA THR A 175 -28.08 0.21 4.86
C THR A 175 -27.97 1.51 5.66
N LEU A 176 -28.07 2.67 5.00
CA LEU A 176 -27.81 3.98 5.61
C LEU A 176 -28.77 4.33 6.77
N TYR A 177 -30.01 3.84 6.73
CA TYR A 177 -30.97 3.98 7.84
C TYR A 177 -30.56 3.20 9.11
N GLY A 178 -29.71 2.17 8.96
CA GLY A 178 -29.24 1.33 10.05
C GLY A 178 -27.92 1.77 10.68
N VAL A 179 -27.40 2.95 10.33
CA VAL A 179 -26.15 3.46 10.92
C VAL A 179 -26.40 3.89 12.36
N THR A 180 -25.87 3.12 13.32
CA THR A 180 -26.06 3.32 14.76
C THR A 180 -24.85 3.93 15.47
N PHE A 181 -23.65 3.87 14.86
CA PHE A 181 -22.44 4.52 15.34
C PHE A 181 -21.44 4.69 14.18
N MET A 182 -20.41 5.51 14.38
CA MET A 182 -19.26 5.68 13.48
C MET A 182 -17.96 5.43 14.25
N VAL A 183 -16.90 4.97 13.58
CA VAL A 183 -15.64 4.61 14.25
C VAL A 183 -14.46 5.22 13.51
N PHE A 184 -13.67 6.04 14.19
CA PHE A 184 -12.46 6.64 13.65
C PHE A 184 -11.21 5.82 14.00
N ALA A 185 -10.20 5.92 13.14
CA ALA A 185 -8.84 5.54 13.50
C ALA A 185 -8.34 6.43 14.65
N PRO A 186 -7.73 5.89 15.72
CA PRO A 186 -7.16 6.68 16.82
C PRO A 186 -6.11 7.70 16.37
N GLU A 187 -5.38 7.39 15.30
CA GLU A 187 -4.39 8.26 14.65
C GLU A 187 -4.98 9.38 13.78
N HIS A 188 -6.30 9.43 13.61
CA HIS A 188 -6.95 10.48 12.82
C HIS A 188 -6.77 11.87 13.51
N PRO A 189 -6.26 12.91 12.80
CA PRO A 189 -5.92 14.20 13.42
C PRO A 189 -7.06 14.88 14.20
N TRP A 190 -8.29 14.77 13.70
CA TRP A 190 -9.48 15.35 14.36
C TRP A 190 -9.77 14.71 15.72
N VAL A 191 -9.41 13.44 15.94
CA VAL A 191 -9.72 12.75 17.19
C VAL A 191 -9.01 13.43 18.36
N ARG A 192 -7.71 13.69 18.23
CA ARG A 192 -6.94 14.39 19.28
C ARG A 192 -7.45 15.82 19.51
N GLU A 193 -7.91 16.50 18.46
CA GLU A 193 -8.56 17.82 18.58
C GLU A 193 -9.86 17.72 19.39
N TRP A 194 -10.69 16.71 19.12
CA TRP A 194 -12.00 16.55 19.74
C TRP A 194 -11.96 16.17 21.21
N VAL A 195 -10.99 15.35 21.62
CA VAL A 195 -10.91 14.92 23.02
C VAL A 195 -10.19 15.93 23.91
N LYS A 196 -9.43 16.87 23.34
CA LYS A 196 -8.60 17.81 24.10
C LYS A 196 -9.44 18.64 25.08
N GLY A 197 -9.07 18.64 26.36
CA GLY A 197 -9.76 19.35 27.44
C GLY A 197 -11.09 18.73 27.87
N THR A 198 -11.43 17.54 27.35
CA THR A 198 -12.64 16.80 27.74
C THR A 198 -12.32 15.71 28.76
N GLU A 199 -13.36 15.13 29.37
CA GLU A 199 -13.20 13.96 30.26
C GLU A 199 -12.59 12.73 29.56
N TYR A 200 -12.63 12.67 28.21
CA TYR A 200 -12.13 11.57 27.40
C TYR A 200 -10.63 11.66 27.09
N GLU A 201 -9.98 12.81 27.32
CA GLU A 201 -8.58 13.05 26.88
C GLU A 201 -7.59 12.04 27.47
N LYS A 202 -7.72 11.76 28.77
CA LYS A 202 -6.79 10.87 29.47
C LYS A 202 -6.90 9.43 28.98
N ASP A 203 -8.13 8.93 28.82
CA ASP A 203 -8.38 7.57 28.35
C ASP A 203 -8.02 7.43 26.86
N PHE A 204 -8.22 8.49 26.07
CA PHE A 204 -7.76 8.55 24.69
C PHE A 204 -6.24 8.38 24.59
N GLU A 205 -5.44 9.11 25.35
CA GLU A 205 -3.97 9.00 25.24
C GLU A 205 -3.46 7.61 25.67
N ILE A 206 -4.13 6.96 26.63
CA ILE A 206 -3.87 5.56 26.98
C ILE A 206 -4.21 4.63 25.81
N PHE A 207 -5.42 4.77 25.25
CA PHE A 207 -5.89 3.95 24.13
C PHE A 207 -5.02 4.13 22.89
N TYR A 208 -4.72 5.37 22.53
CA TYR A 208 -3.84 5.74 21.43
C TYR A 208 -2.46 5.10 21.60
N THR A 209 -1.86 5.20 22.79
CA THR A 209 -0.55 4.60 23.06
C THR A 209 -0.58 3.06 22.96
N ASP A 210 -1.66 2.40 23.37
CA ASP A 210 -1.83 0.95 23.22
C ASP A 210 -1.96 0.55 21.75
N VAL A 211 -2.80 1.26 20.99
CA VAL A 211 -3.05 0.98 19.56
C VAL A 211 -1.82 1.26 18.70
N MET A 212 -1.05 2.31 18.99
CA MET A 212 0.17 2.64 18.25
C MET A 212 1.32 1.64 18.49
N LYS A 213 1.21 0.76 19.50
CA LYS A 213 2.13 -0.36 19.72
C LYS A 213 1.73 -1.63 18.95
N GLN A 214 0.48 -1.72 18.51
CA GLN A 214 -0.03 -2.89 17.79
C GLN A 214 0.41 -2.81 16.32
N ASN A 215 0.67 -3.96 15.71
CA ASN A 215 0.93 -4.04 14.27
C ASN A 215 -0.36 -3.67 13.51
N LYS A 216 -0.25 -2.75 12.54
CA LYS A 216 -1.39 -2.30 11.72
C LYS A 216 -2.09 -3.43 10.96
N PHE A 217 -1.36 -4.47 10.54
CA PHE A 217 -1.95 -5.61 9.84
C PHE A 217 -2.73 -6.52 10.79
N GLU A 218 -2.18 -6.81 11.97
CA GLU A 218 -2.83 -7.62 13.01
C GLU A 218 -4.11 -6.95 13.52
N ARG A 219 -4.15 -5.61 13.58
CA ARG A 219 -5.32 -4.82 14.01
C ARG A 219 -6.60 -5.11 13.21
N THR A 220 -6.48 -5.54 11.96
CA THR A 220 -7.62 -5.88 11.08
C THR A 220 -7.97 -7.35 11.08
N ASP A 221 -7.18 -8.19 11.75
CA ASP A 221 -7.45 -9.62 11.86
C ASP A 221 -8.74 -9.87 12.64
N VAL A 222 -9.46 -10.91 12.25
CA VAL A 222 -10.72 -11.33 12.87
C VAL A 222 -10.45 -11.92 14.25
N GLU A 223 -9.27 -12.47 14.49
CA GLU A 223 -8.89 -13.10 15.78
C GLU A 223 -8.45 -12.09 16.85
N VAL A 224 -8.21 -10.83 16.48
CA VAL A 224 -7.81 -9.78 17.44
C VAL A 224 -9.03 -9.14 18.10
N ASP A 225 -8.96 -9.01 19.42
CA ASP A 225 -10.01 -8.34 20.20
C ASP A 225 -10.20 -6.89 19.74
N LYS A 226 -11.43 -6.60 19.27
CA LYS A 226 -11.84 -5.26 18.83
C LYS A 226 -12.11 -4.40 20.06
N LYS A 227 -11.21 -3.45 20.30
CA LYS A 227 -11.33 -2.45 21.36
C LYS A 227 -11.75 -1.12 20.76
N GLY A 228 -12.56 -0.37 21.49
CA GLY A 228 -12.93 0.99 21.12
C GLY A 228 -13.47 1.78 22.29
N MET A 229 -13.49 3.11 22.15
CA MET A 229 -14.02 4.01 23.17
C MET A 229 -14.85 5.13 22.54
N PHE A 230 -15.90 5.54 23.26
CA PHE A 230 -16.67 6.73 22.91
C PHE A 230 -15.87 7.99 23.22
N ILE A 231 -15.97 9.00 22.38
CA ILE A 231 -15.16 10.24 22.50
C ILE A 231 -16.02 11.50 22.71
N GLY A 232 -17.28 11.36 23.14
CA GLY A 232 -18.15 12.51 23.40
C GLY A 232 -18.68 13.23 22.16
N LYS A 233 -18.39 12.73 20.96
CA LYS A 233 -18.76 13.36 19.68
C LYS A 233 -19.90 12.62 18.98
N TYR A 234 -20.63 13.37 18.16
CA TYR A 234 -21.76 12.87 17.40
C TYR A 234 -21.71 13.40 15.98
N ALA A 235 -22.14 12.56 15.04
CA ALA A 235 -22.49 12.94 13.69
C ALA A 235 -24.03 12.96 13.54
N ILE A 236 -24.52 13.46 12.41
CA ILE A 236 -25.93 13.44 12.05
C ILE A 236 -26.10 12.49 10.87
N ASN A 237 -26.97 11.49 11.02
CA ASN A 237 -27.35 10.65 9.88
C ASN A 237 -28.13 11.49 8.86
N PRO A 238 -27.67 11.60 7.60
CA PRO A 238 -28.31 12.47 6.62
C PRO A 238 -29.72 12.02 6.22
N MET A 239 -30.06 10.74 6.43
CA MET A 239 -31.36 10.16 6.09
C MET A 239 -32.35 10.24 7.26
N THR A 240 -31.93 9.84 8.46
CA THR A 240 -32.83 9.82 9.64
C THR A 240 -32.83 11.14 10.41
N LYS A 241 -31.82 11.99 10.22
CA LYS A 241 -31.55 13.21 11.00
C LYS A 241 -31.24 12.97 12.48
N GLU A 242 -31.05 11.71 12.87
CA GLU A 242 -30.72 11.34 14.24
C GLU A 242 -29.22 11.53 14.52
N LYS A 243 -28.89 11.72 15.80
CA LYS A 243 -27.50 11.78 16.26
C LYS A 243 -26.91 10.38 16.30
N VAL A 244 -25.76 10.22 15.68
CA VAL A 244 -24.98 8.98 15.64
C VAL A 244 -23.71 9.19 16.47
N PRO A 245 -23.47 8.40 17.53
CA PRO A 245 -22.27 8.53 18.35
C PRO A 245 -21.01 8.16 17.56
N ILE A 246 -19.93 8.91 17.79
CA ILE A 246 -18.61 8.68 17.21
C ILE A 246 -17.72 8.00 18.26
N TYR A 247 -17.13 6.88 17.86
CA TYR A 247 -16.17 6.09 18.61
C TYR A 247 -14.80 6.15 17.93
N ILE A 248 -13.79 5.66 18.63
CA ILE A 248 -12.52 5.25 18.03
C ILE A 248 -12.32 3.76 18.24
N GLY A 249 -11.60 3.10 17.32
CA GLY A 249 -11.42 1.66 17.37
C GLY A 249 -10.05 1.22 16.87
N ASN A 250 -9.50 0.16 17.48
CA ASN A 250 -8.21 -0.38 17.05
C ASN A 250 -8.27 -1.02 15.65
N PHE A 251 -9.43 -1.36 15.11
CA PHE A 251 -9.56 -2.04 13.82
C PHE A 251 -9.77 -1.10 12.62
N ILE A 252 -9.78 0.22 12.83
CA ILE A 252 -9.86 1.21 11.74
C ILE A 252 -8.46 1.73 11.41
N ILE A 253 -8.12 1.73 10.13
CA ILE A 253 -6.83 2.20 9.60
C ILE A 253 -7.06 3.57 8.95
N TYR A 254 -6.31 4.58 9.37
CA TYR A 254 -6.46 5.95 8.84
C TYR A 254 -6.21 6.06 7.34
N GLU A 255 -5.27 5.27 6.81
CA GLU A 255 -4.90 5.28 5.40
C GLU A 255 -5.93 4.62 4.45
N TYR A 256 -6.97 3.97 5.00
CA TYR A 256 -8.01 3.33 4.21
C TYR A 256 -9.33 4.11 4.29
N GLY A 257 -9.87 4.49 3.12
CA GLY A 257 -11.08 5.31 3.04
C GLY A 257 -10.85 6.72 3.59
N ALA A 258 -11.76 7.21 4.44
CA ALA A 258 -11.64 8.50 5.12
C ALA A 258 -11.08 8.39 6.54
N GLY A 259 -10.50 7.23 6.91
CA GLY A 259 -10.05 6.95 8.27
C GLY A 259 -11.17 6.94 9.32
N ALA A 260 -12.40 6.69 8.86
CA ALA A 260 -13.67 6.75 9.60
C ALA A 260 -14.72 5.81 8.99
#